data_AF-A0A2V8G956-F1
#
_entry.id   AF-A0A2V8G956-F1
#
_cell.length_a   1.000
_cell.length_b   1.000
_cell.length_c   1.000
_cell.angle_alpha   90.00
_cell.angle_beta   90.00
_cell.angle_gamma   90.00
#
_symmetry.space_group_name_H-M   'P 1'
#
loop_
_entity.id
_entity.type
_entity.pdbx_description
1 polymer ?
#
loop_
_entity_poly.entity_id
_entity_poly.type
_entity_poly.pdbx_seq_one_letter_code
_entity_poly.pdbx_strand_id
1 'polypeptide(L)' 'MITHGGDITMRPIGTIRTAYTETSSIPKGPGARHEAEGVLEIRPDLEPGLADIDGFSHLFVLWVFDRSE' A
#
# COMPACT_ATOMS: atom_id res chain seq x y z
N MET A 1 -18.31 0.08 30.46
CA MET A 1 -18.89 0.68 29.24
C MET A 1 -17.87 1.68 28.72
N ILE A 2 -17.06 1.32 27.71
CA ILE A 2 -16.03 2.23 27.19
C ILE A 2 -16.57 2.83 25.89
N THR A 3 -17.00 4.08 25.95
CA THR A 3 -17.30 4.89 24.76
C THR A 3 -15.98 5.39 24.18
N HIS A 4 -15.43 4.71 23.17
CA HIS A 4 -14.38 5.29 22.32
C HIS A 4 -15.05 5.94 21.11
N GLY A 5 -15.43 7.21 21.25
CA GLY A 5 -15.92 8.06 20.16
C GLY A 5 -14.84 9.03 19.66
N GLY A 6 -13.61 8.54 19.51
CA GLY A 6 -12.50 9.34 18.98
C GLY A 6 -12.21 8.99 17.53
N ASP A 7 -11.88 9.99 16.72
CA ASP A 7 -11.45 9.79 15.34
C ASP A 7 -10.15 9.00 15.27
N ILE A 8 -10.06 8.07 14.31
CA ILE A 8 -8.82 7.35 14.02
C ILE A 8 -8.13 8.05 12.86
N THR A 9 -7.00 8.70 13.13
CA THR A 9 -6.17 9.31 12.07
C THR A 9 -5.16 8.31 11.53
N MET A 10 -5.27 7.98 10.24
CA MET A 10 -4.28 7.18 9.53
C MET A 10 -3.04 8.02 9.22
N ARG A 11 -1.85 7.49 9.52
CA ARG A 11 -0.57 8.11 9.18
C ARG A 11 0.16 7.23 8.15
N PRO A 12 0.44 7.73 6.94
CA PRO A 12 1.16 6.95 5.93
C PRO A 12 2.53 6.48 6.44
N ILE A 13 2.85 5.22 6.16
CA ILE A 13 4.13 4.58 6.50
C ILE A 13 5.13 4.59 5.35
N GLY A 14 4.71 5.04 4.16
CA GLY A 14 5.51 5.01 2.94
C GLY A 14 4.69 5.38 1.72
N THR A 15 5.27 5.16 0.55
CA THR A 15 4.62 5.36 -0.76
C THR A 15 4.85 4.17 -1.68
N ILE A 16 4.05 4.08 -2.74
CA ILE A 16 4.15 3.02 -3.74
C ILE A 16 4.64 3.64 -5.05
N ARG A 17 5.71 3.11 -5.62
CA ARG A 17 6.15 3.44 -6.97
C ARG A 17 5.80 2.30 -7.92
N THR A 18 5.09 2.64 -8.97
CA THR A 18 4.64 1.68 -9.99
C THR A 18 4.92 2.22 -11.38
N ALA A 19 4.84 1.35 -12.40
CA ALA A 19 4.90 1.78 -13.80
C ALA A 19 3.66 2.58 -14.25
N TYR A 20 2.59 2.63 -13.45
CA TYR A 20 1.34 3.31 -13.81
C TYR A 20 1.31 4.74 -13.26
N THR A 21 1.33 5.72 -14.14
CA THR A 21 1.20 7.14 -13.79
C THR A 21 -0.27 7.58 -13.70
N GLU A 22 -1.14 6.95 -14.48
CA GLU A 22 -2.57 7.24 -14.57
C GLU A 22 -3.42 6.01 -14.23
N THR A 23 -4.59 6.24 -13.64
CA THR A 23 -5.53 5.17 -13.26
C THR A 23 -6.11 4.44 -14.47
N SER A 24 -6.09 5.09 -15.65
CA SER A 24 -6.46 4.55 -16.96
C SER A 24 -5.48 3.49 -17.45
N SER A 25 -4.21 3.58 -17.06
CA SER A 25 -3.14 2.66 -17.49
C SER A 25 -3.14 1.33 -16.73
N ILE A 26 -3.89 1.23 -15.62
CA ILE A 26 -3.96 0.02 -14.80
C ILE A 26 -4.82 -1.04 -15.53
N PRO A 27 -4.30 -2.26 -15.78
CA PRO A 27 -5.07 -3.35 -16.36
C PRO A 27 -6.34 -3.65 -15.55
N LYS A 28 -7.49 -3.74 -16.22
CA LYS A 28 -8.81 -3.97 -15.60
C LYS A 28 -9.63 -4.94 -16.45
N GLY A 29 -10.55 -5.65 -15.79
CA GLY A 29 -11.52 -6.54 -16.43
C GLY A 29 -11.09 -8.01 -16.51
N PRO A 30 -11.95 -8.88 -17.08
CA PRO A 30 -11.67 -10.31 -17.17
C PRO A 30 -10.38 -10.60 -17.94
N GLY A 31 -9.48 -11.38 -17.34
CA GLY A 31 -8.20 -11.76 -17.95
C GLY A 31 -7.09 -10.71 -17.84
N ALA A 32 -7.31 -9.61 -17.11
CA ALA A 32 -6.25 -8.65 -16.80
C ALA A 32 -5.10 -9.35 -16.07
N ARG A 33 -3.87 -9.00 -16.47
CA ARG A 33 -2.64 -9.49 -15.84
C ARG A 33 -1.97 -8.35 -15.09
N HIS A 34 -1.47 -8.65 -13.90
CA HIS A 34 -0.76 -7.70 -13.03
C HIS A 34 0.71 -8.11 -12.93
N GLU A 35 1.40 -8.10 -14.07
CA GLU A 35 2.81 -8.51 -14.19
C GLU A 35 3.79 -7.36 -13.90
N ALA A 36 3.30 -6.11 -13.81
CA ALA A 36 4.14 -4.95 -13.55
C ALA A 36 4.72 -4.99 -12.13
N GLU A 37 6.03 -4.82 -12.03
CA GLU A 37 6.72 -4.67 -10.76
C GLU A 37 6.48 -3.28 -10.16
N GLY A 38 6.52 -3.23 -8.83
CA GLY A 38 6.40 -1.99 -8.05
C GLY A 38 7.26 -2.05 -6.80
N VAL A 39 7.55 -0.89 -6.24
CA VAL A 39 8.40 -0.74 -5.05
C VAL A 39 7.61 -0.04 -3.95
N LEU A 40 7.61 -0.63 -2.75
CA LEU A 40 7.14 0.03 -1.53
C LEU A 40 8.31 0.81 -0.92
N GLU A 41 8.25 2.13 -0.96
CA GLU A 41 9.23 3.01 -0.32
C GLU A 41 8.75 3.32 1.10
N ILE A 42 9.25 2.56 2.08
CA ILE A 42 8.90 2.71 3.49
C ILE A 42 9.72 3.82 4.13
N ARG A 43 9.11 4.56 5.05
CA ARG A 43 9.80 5.62 5.79
C ARG A 43 10.97 5.03 6.59
N PRO A 44 12.16 5.67 6.59
CA PRO A 44 13.33 5.15 7.28
C PRO A 44 13.13 4.93 8.78
N ASP A 45 12.31 5.76 9.45
CA ASP A 45 12.04 5.62 10.88
C ASP A 45 11.25 4.36 11.26
N LEU A 46 10.69 3.66 10.27
CA LEU A 46 9.92 2.43 10.42
C LEU A 46 10.66 1.18 9.92
N GLU A 47 11.90 1.32 9.44
CA GLU A 47 12.73 0.20 8.97
C GLU A 47 12.81 -0.96 9.98
N PRO A 48 12.96 -0.74 11.31
CA PRO A 48 12.99 -1.85 12.27
C PRO A 48 11.72 -2.72 12.27
N GLY A 49 10.58 -2.17 11.84
CA GLY A 49 9.31 -2.90 11.71
C GLY A 49 9.26 -3.87 10.53
N LEU A 50 10.29 -3.88 9.68
CA LEU A 50 10.42 -4.78 8.52
C LEU A 50 11.25 -6.03 8.83
N ALA A 51 11.65 -6.25 10.09
CA ALA A 51 12.40 -7.44 10.49
C ALA A 51 11.67 -8.71 10.03
N ASP A 52 12.44 -9.68 9.50
CA ASP A 52 11.99 -10.99 9.02
C ASP A 52 10.99 -10.97 7.84
N ILE A 53 10.79 -9.82 7.19
CA ILE A 53 9.88 -9.68 6.04
C ILE A 53 10.27 -10.56 4.85
N ASP A 54 11.56 -10.89 4.73
CA ASP A 54 12.14 -11.75 3.71
C ASP A 54 11.74 -13.24 3.88
N GLY A 55 11.24 -13.62 5.06
CA GLY A 55 10.66 -14.94 5.32
C GLY A 55 9.28 -15.15 4.67
N PHE A 56 8.65 -14.12 4.13
CA PHE A 56 7.32 -14.18 3.54
C PHE A 56 7.36 -14.09 2.01
N SER A 57 6.55 -14.91 1.34
CA SER A 57 6.41 -14.86 -0.12
C SER A 57 5.38 -13.84 -0.60
N HIS A 58 4.43 -13.46 0.26
CA HIS A 58 3.32 -12.57 -0.08
C HIS A 58 2.99 -11.66 1.10
N LEU A 59 2.60 -10.43 0.78
CA LEU A 59 2.24 -9.41 1.76
C LEU A 59 0.85 -8.87 1.45
N PHE A 60 0.09 -8.53 2.49
CA PHE A 60 -1.07 -7.67 2.36
C PHE A 60 -0.62 -6.22 2.47
N VAL A 61 -0.90 -5.43 1.45
CA VAL A 61 -0.61 -4.00 1.43
C VAL A 61 -1.93 -3.24 1.55
N LEU A 62 -2.06 -2.48 2.63
CA LEU A 62 -3.16 -1.54 2.81
C LEU A 62 -2.70 -0.17 2.33
N TRP A 63 -3.40 0.41 1.36
CA TRP A 63 -3.08 1.72 0.83
C TRP A 63 -4.32 2.61 0.77
N VAL A 64 -4.08 3.92 0.73
CA VAL A 64 -5.12 4.94 0.55
C VAL A 64 -5.15 5.31 -0.92
N PHE A 65 -6.33 5.29 -1.54
CA PHE A 65 -6.53 5.86 -2.87
C PHE A 65 -6.53 7.39 -2.77
N ASP A 66 -5.35 7.99 -2.94
CA ASP A 66 -5.10 9.43 -2.79
C ASP A 66 -5.82 10.29 -3.85
N ARG A 67 -6.25 9.68 -4.96
CA ARG A 67 -6.98 10.31 -6.07
C ARG A 67 -8.43 9.82 -6.22
N SER A 68 -9.03 9.22 -5.19
CA SER A 68 -10.44 8.85 -5.23
C SER A 68 -11.33 10.07 -4.99
N GLU A 69 -12.29 10.28 -5.88
CA GLU A 69 -13.46 11.15 -5.64
C GLU A 69 -14.61 10.35 -5.01
#